data_AF-A0AAX6F5K3-F1
#
_entry.id   AF-A0AAX6F5K3-F1
#
_cell.length_a   1.000
_cell.length_b   1.000
_cell.length_c   1.000
_cell.angle_alpha   90.00
_cell.angle_beta   90.00
_cell.angle_gamma   90.00
#
_symmetry.space_group_name_H-M   'P 1'
#
loop_
_entity.id
_entity.type
_entity.pdbx_description
1 polymer ?
#
loop_
_entity_poly.entity_id
_entity_poly.type
_entity_poly.pdbx_seq_one_letter_code
_entity_poly.pdbx_strand_id
1 'polypeptide(L)'
;MTDAPNTRIQPPMDHSESTTTASCSYSPLPNSDHDLKKSSAKLWSLVQVVVMLALVLVASLLFGPRPRPSSESDGRWPPVPRPEEHEGASRGAKEGVSEKSTGSLIGSEDAYNWTNSMLSWQRTAFHFQPEKNWMNDPDAPLWYKGWYHLFYQWNPDSAVWGNITWGHAVSRDLVHWLLLPPAMVPDRWYDANGVWTGSATLLPPDGRVVVLYTGSTNASVQVQNLATPADPSDPLLLRWLKCASNPLLLPPPGVGPKDFRDPTTAWSVRNRSAWRVGIGSKDDSRHAGIALVYETEDFLTYRLLPGRLHEVPGTGMWECLDFYPVSTAADVGLDTSAEPPPPGAVKHVLKASLDDVKHDYYAIGDYDPDGNVWVPDDPENDVGIGLRLDYGKYYASKTFYDETKRRRVLWGWSGETDSENADLLKGWASVQTIPRTILYDRKTGSNLLLWPIEEVESLRLSSKEFIDTELDPGSIVPLDVGRATQLDKEAEFAIETEALARTAEADVGYNCSTSGGAYGRGALGPFGLLVLAGQDLSEQTAVYFYVSRGTDGSLRTFVCSDELRHACRPRLMTSSRGCTGARCRCSTAKRSR
;
A
#
# COMPACT_ATOMS: atom_id res chain seq x y z
N MET A 1 77.96 -10.35 -8.06
CA MET A 1 78.63 -9.03 -8.14
C MET A 1 77.53 -8.04 -8.47
N THR A 2 76.91 -7.44 -7.44
CA THR A 2 77.28 -6.11 -6.86
C THR A 2 77.00 -5.00 -7.89
N ASP A 3 76.28 -3.91 -7.67
CA ASP A 3 75.63 -3.29 -6.52
C ASP A 3 74.67 -2.23 -7.09
N ALA A 4 73.63 -1.85 -6.34
CA ALA A 4 72.96 -0.55 -6.52
C ALA A 4 73.81 0.58 -5.89
N PRO A 5 73.63 1.88 -6.24
CA PRO A 5 72.64 2.69 -5.49
C PRO A 5 72.06 3.97 -6.18
N ASN A 6 70.94 4.47 -5.60
CA ASN A 6 70.47 5.87 -5.38
C ASN A 6 70.29 6.88 -6.56
N THR A 7 69.34 7.84 -6.64
CA THR A 7 68.18 8.34 -5.85
C THR A 7 67.38 9.38 -6.68
N ARG A 8 66.05 9.44 -6.48
CA ARG A 8 65.04 10.56 -6.61
C ARG A 8 65.06 11.58 -7.76
N ILE A 9 63.87 11.81 -8.37
CA ILE A 9 63.01 13.03 -8.30
C ILE A 9 61.69 12.79 -9.10
N GLN A 10 60.53 13.16 -8.53
CA GLN A 10 59.17 13.29 -9.13
C GLN A 10 58.92 14.79 -9.49
N PRO A 11 57.83 15.28 -10.17
CA PRO A 11 56.57 14.69 -10.69
C PRO A 11 56.21 15.26 -12.12
N PRO A 12 54.94 15.42 -12.61
CA PRO A 12 53.61 14.85 -12.30
C PRO A 12 52.79 14.29 -13.52
N MET A 13 51.73 13.55 -13.17
CA MET A 13 50.38 13.39 -13.80
C MET A 13 50.21 13.33 -15.34
N ASP A 14 49.61 12.22 -15.82
CA ASP A 14 48.30 12.30 -16.49
C ASP A 14 47.54 10.96 -16.38
N HIS A 15 46.37 11.00 -15.72
CA HIS A 15 45.41 9.90 -15.63
C HIS A 15 44.35 10.11 -16.71
N SER A 16 44.32 9.26 -17.74
CA SER A 16 43.16 9.17 -18.63
C SER A 16 42.18 8.14 -18.05
N GLU A 17 41.24 8.62 -17.24
CA GLU A 17 40.01 7.89 -16.94
C GLU A 17 39.13 7.90 -18.19
N SER A 18 38.96 6.74 -18.82
CA SER A 18 37.92 6.56 -19.83
C SER A 18 36.57 6.53 -19.12
N THR A 19 35.85 7.63 -19.17
CA THR A 19 34.42 7.69 -18.86
C THR A 19 33.66 6.89 -19.94
N THR A 20 33.46 5.59 -19.67
CA THR A 20 32.46 4.81 -20.40
C THR A 20 31.10 5.20 -19.84
N THR A 21 30.49 6.20 -20.48
CA THR A 21 29.05 6.44 -20.38
C THR A 21 28.36 5.23 -21.00
N ALA A 22 27.86 4.32 -20.16
CA ALA A 22 26.99 3.25 -20.62
C ALA A 22 25.70 3.89 -21.14
N SER A 23 25.57 3.95 -22.46
CA SER A 23 24.32 4.37 -23.10
C SER A 23 23.24 3.36 -22.73
N CYS A 24 22.27 3.77 -21.91
CA CYS A 24 21.07 2.99 -21.65
C CYS A 24 20.25 2.91 -22.94
N SER A 25 20.34 1.77 -23.63
CA SER A 25 19.46 1.43 -24.74
C SER A 25 18.19 0.83 -24.18
N TYR A 26 17.07 1.52 -24.37
CA TYR A 26 15.75 1.02 -24.01
C TYR A 26 15.46 -0.33 -24.69
N SER A 27 15.11 -1.34 -23.91
CA SER A 27 14.56 -2.59 -24.44
C SER A 27 13.10 -2.37 -24.84
N PRO A 28 12.72 -2.51 -26.13
CA PRO A 28 11.37 -2.25 -26.58
C PRO A 28 10.36 -3.23 -25.94
N LEU A 29 9.22 -2.68 -25.51
CA LEU A 29 8.09 -3.48 -25.04
C LEU A 29 7.64 -4.47 -26.14
N PRO A 30 7.18 -5.68 -25.79
CA PRO A 30 6.58 -6.59 -26.76
C PRO A 30 5.36 -5.92 -27.41
N ASN A 31 5.39 -5.72 -28.73
CA ASN A 31 4.28 -5.12 -29.47
C ASN A 31 3.02 -5.97 -29.33
N SER A 32 1.89 -5.33 -29.02
CA SER A 32 0.57 -5.90 -29.29
C SER A 32 0.29 -5.76 -30.79
N ASP A 33 0.65 -6.77 -31.58
CA ASP A 33 0.25 -6.84 -32.99
C ASP A 33 -1.27 -7.03 -33.08
N HIS A 34 -1.97 -5.91 -33.24
CA HIS A 34 -3.31 -5.89 -33.80
C HIS A 34 -3.19 -5.87 -35.33
N ASP A 35 -3.33 -7.04 -35.94
CA ASP A 35 -3.53 -7.19 -37.38
C ASP A 35 -4.88 -6.56 -37.79
N LEU A 36 -4.85 -5.27 -38.14
CA LEU A 36 -5.97 -4.59 -38.79
C LEU A 36 -5.80 -4.63 -40.31
N LYS A 37 -6.57 -5.53 -40.94
CA LYS A 37 -6.81 -5.56 -42.39
C LYS A 37 -7.29 -4.18 -42.87
N LYS A 38 -6.46 -3.49 -43.65
CA LYS A 38 -6.81 -2.26 -44.37
C LYS A 38 -7.79 -2.57 -45.50
N SER A 39 -8.97 -1.97 -45.46
CA SER A 39 -9.90 -1.82 -46.59
C SER A 39 -10.20 -0.35 -46.83
N SER A 40 -10.35 0.01 -48.09
CA SER A 40 -10.30 1.36 -48.67
C SER A 40 -11.46 2.28 -48.26
N ALA A 41 -11.14 3.40 -47.62
CA ALA A 41 -12.03 4.56 -47.52
C ALA A 41 -11.20 5.87 -47.52
N LYS A 42 -10.43 6.10 -48.60
CA LYS A 42 -9.78 7.39 -48.85
C LYS A 42 -10.38 7.99 -50.13
N LEU A 43 -11.52 8.66 -50.00
CA LEU A 43 -11.94 9.70 -50.96
C LEU A 43 -13.02 10.65 -50.42
N TRP A 44 -13.64 10.39 -49.26
CA TRP A 44 -14.73 11.22 -48.73
C TRP A 44 -14.32 12.22 -47.63
N SER A 45 -13.09 12.16 -47.10
CA SER A 45 -12.66 13.02 -45.99
C SER A 45 -12.17 14.42 -46.41
N LEU A 46 -11.75 14.63 -47.66
CA LEU A 46 -11.26 15.94 -48.10
C LEU A 46 -12.37 16.97 -48.33
N VAL A 47 -13.57 16.53 -48.72
CA VAL A 47 -14.69 17.44 -49.03
C VAL A 47 -15.29 18.03 -47.75
N GLN A 48 -15.32 17.27 -46.64
CA GLN A 48 -15.87 17.75 -45.36
C GLN A 48 -14.97 18.80 -44.68
N VAL A 49 -13.65 18.69 -44.81
CA VAL A 49 -12.70 19.66 -44.22
C VAL A 49 -12.79 21.02 -44.91
N VAL A 50 -12.98 21.05 -46.23
CA VAL A 50 -13.11 22.30 -46.99
C VAL A 50 -14.41 23.04 -46.67
N VAL A 51 -15.52 22.32 -46.47
CA VAL A 51 -16.81 22.92 -46.09
C VAL A 51 -16.77 23.49 -44.67
N MET A 52 -16.12 22.79 -43.72
CA MET A 52 -15.94 23.29 -42.34
C MET A 52 -15.10 24.56 -42.28
N LEU A 53 -13.99 24.63 -43.04
CA LEU A 53 -13.13 25.82 -43.07
C LEU A 53 -13.85 27.04 -43.69
N ALA A 54 -14.69 26.83 -44.70
CA ALA A 54 -15.50 27.90 -45.29
C ALA A 54 -16.54 28.46 -44.29
N LEU A 55 -17.17 27.61 -43.48
CA LEU A 55 -18.15 28.04 -42.47
C LEU A 55 -17.51 28.83 -41.32
N VAL A 56 -16.31 28.46 -40.89
CA VAL A 56 -15.56 29.22 -39.85
C VAL A 56 -15.15 30.61 -40.35
N LEU A 57 -14.82 30.74 -41.64
CA LEU A 57 -14.46 32.02 -42.23
C LEU A 57 -15.66 32.98 -42.37
N VAL A 58 -16.86 32.44 -42.61
CA VAL A 58 -18.10 33.23 -42.67
C VAL A 58 -18.53 33.69 -41.27
N ALA A 59 -18.33 32.86 -40.24
CA ALA A 59 -18.65 33.20 -38.85
C ALA A 59 -17.77 34.33 -38.29
N SER A 60 -16.48 34.37 -38.65
CA SER A 60 -15.55 35.42 -38.21
C SER A 60 -15.79 36.77 -38.91
N LEU A 61 -16.39 36.76 -40.10
CA LEU A 61 -16.81 37.98 -40.81
C LEU A 61 -18.14 38.56 -40.29
N LEU A 62 -19.01 37.74 -39.69
CA LEU A 62 -20.31 38.17 -39.16
C LEU A 62 -20.26 38.61 -37.68
N PHE A 63 -19.26 38.17 -36.91
CA PHE A 63 -19.18 38.40 -35.46
C PHE A 63 -17.83 38.99 -34.98
N GLY A 64 -17.18 39.80 -35.83
CA GLY A 64 -15.97 40.53 -35.44
C GLY A 64 -16.22 41.57 -34.31
N PRO A 65 -15.29 41.72 -33.35
CA PRO A 65 -15.50 42.57 -32.17
C PRO A 65 -15.51 44.06 -32.50
N ARG A 66 -16.50 44.79 -31.95
CA ARG A 66 -16.59 46.27 -32.01
C ARG A 66 -15.67 46.93 -30.95
N PRO A 67 -15.08 48.10 -31.24
CA PRO A 67 -14.17 48.77 -30.32
C PRO A 67 -14.92 49.45 -29.15
N ARG A 68 -14.39 49.34 -27.93
CA ARG A 68 -14.86 50.08 -26.74
C ARG A 68 -14.09 51.40 -26.58
N PRO A 69 -14.72 52.47 -26.06
CA PRO A 69 -14.09 53.77 -25.91
C PRO A 69 -13.15 53.84 -24.70
N SER A 70 -12.14 54.69 -24.83
CA SER A 70 -11.13 55.05 -23.82
C SER A 70 -11.71 55.97 -22.75
N SER A 71 -11.43 55.67 -21.47
CA SER A 71 -11.52 56.63 -20.38
C SER A 71 -10.31 56.49 -19.46
N GLU A 72 -9.51 57.55 -19.39
CA GLU A 72 -8.47 57.79 -18.41
C GLU A 72 -9.09 58.00 -17.01
N SER A 73 -8.50 57.40 -15.98
CA SER A 73 -8.45 57.98 -14.64
C SER A 73 -7.33 57.33 -13.82
N ASP A 74 -6.38 58.16 -13.41
CA ASP A 74 -5.32 57.88 -12.45
C ASP A 74 -5.87 57.36 -11.11
N GLY A 75 -5.31 56.26 -10.64
CA GLY A 75 -5.54 55.72 -9.30
C GLY A 75 -4.50 54.67 -8.98
N ARG A 76 -3.57 55.00 -8.06
CA ARG A 76 -2.50 54.11 -7.59
C ARG A 76 -3.11 52.83 -7.01
N TRP A 77 -2.83 51.71 -7.65
CA TRP A 77 -3.04 50.38 -7.08
C TRP A 77 -1.80 49.99 -6.26
N PRO A 78 -1.96 49.38 -5.07
CA PRO A 78 -0.82 48.77 -4.36
C PRO A 78 -0.21 47.67 -5.25
N PRO A 79 1.09 47.34 -5.09
CA PRO A 79 1.71 46.33 -5.92
C PRO A 79 0.95 45.01 -5.77
N VAL A 80 0.53 44.46 -6.91
CA VAL A 80 0.03 43.09 -7.01
C VAL A 80 1.02 42.18 -6.30
N PRO A 81 0.61 41.38 -5.30
CA PRO A 81 1.52 40.41 -4.70
C PRO A 81 2.07 39.54 -5.84
N ARG A 82 3.40 39.42 -5.91
CA ARG A 82 4.00 38.35 -6.70
C ARG A 82 3.29 37.04 -6.32
N PRO A 83 3.03 36.12 -7.27
CA PRO A 83 2.62 34.78 -6.89
C PRO A 83 3.63 34.31 -5.86
N GLU A 84 3.18 34.05 -4.63
CA GLU A 84 4.01 33.33 -3.68
C GLU A 84 4.45 32.08 -4.43
N GLU A 85 5.77 31.88 -4.55
CA GLU A 85 6.30 30.57 -4.88
C GLU A 85 5.64 29.62 -3.89
N HIS A 86 4.65 28.85 -4.36
CA HIS A 86 4.12 27.75 -3.60
C HIS A 86 5.29 26.79 -3.40
N GLU A 87 5.99 26.92 -2.27
CA GLU A 87 6.81 25.87 -1.71
C GLU A 87 5.96 24.60 -1.79
N GLY A 88 6.39 23.66 -2.65
CA GLY A 88 5.69 22.41 -2.94
C GLY A 88 5.60 21.58 -1.67
N ALA A 89 4.61 21.86 -0.84
CA ALA A 89 4.40 21.17 0.42
C ALA A 89 3.90 19.75 0.14
N SER A 90 4.54 18.78 0.78
CA SER A 90 4.06 17.40 0.89
C SER A 90 2.57 17.36 1.28
N ARG A 91 1.79 16.51 0.60
CA ARG A 91 0.33 16.40 0.76
C ARG A 91 -0.03 15.38 1.85
N GLY A 92 -1.18 15.58 2.49
CA GLY A 92 -1.67 14.74 3.59
C GLY A 92 -1.20 15.22 4.97
N ALA A 93 0.10 15.42 5.16
CA ALA A 93 0.68 15.78 6.46
C ALA A 93 0.07 17.06 7.06
N LYS A 94 -0.20 18.08 6.24
CA LYS A 94 -0.87 19.32 6.68
C LYS A 94 -2.31 19.08 7.14
N GLU A 95 -2.98 18.08 6.59
CA GLU A 95 -4.33 17.67 6.99
C GLU A 95 -4.32 16.69 8.18
N GLY A 96 -3.14 16.28 8.65
CA GLY A 96 -3.01 15.38 9.79
C GLY A 96 -3.10 13.89 9.41
N VAL A 97 -2.79 13.54 8.16
CA VAL A 97 -2.67 12.15 7.71
C VAL A 97 -1.27 11.88 7.17
N SER A 98 -0.92 10.60 7.04
CA SER A 98 0.31 10.15 6.39
C SER A 98 0.65 10.92 5.11
N GLU A 99 1.95 11.26 4.93
CA GLU A 99 2.48 11.71 3.64
C GLU A 99 2.09 10.75 2.52
N LYS A 100 1.51 11.30 1.45
CA LYS A 100 1.00 10.53 0.30
C LYS A 100 1.82 10.75 -0.98
N SER A 101 2.80 11.64 -0.97
CA SER A 101 3.73 11.84 -2.08
C SER A 101 4.94 10.92 -1.97
N THR A 102 5.38 10.36 -3.09
CA THR A 102 6.75 9.87 -3.26
C THR A 102 7.65 11.10 -3.44
N GLY A 103 8.44 11.42 -2.42
CA GLY A 103 9.09 12.73 -2.25
C GLY A 103 9.63 13.38 -3.53
N SER A 104 9.24 14.63 -3.76
CA SER A 104 9.84 15.51 -4.75
C SER A 104 10.83 16.44 -4.04
N LEU A 105 12.13 16.19 -4.17
CA LEU A 105 13.13 17.22 -3.91
C LEU A 105 13.05 18.25 -5.04
N ILE A 106 12.57 19.44 -4.68
CA ILE A 106 12.43 20.62 -5.54
C ILE A 106 13.77 20.92 -6.23
N GLY A 107 13.75 21.04 -7.57
CA GLY A 107 14.84 21.63 -8.37
C GLY A 107 15.80 20.66 -9.06
N SER A 108 15.35 19.86 -10.03
CA SER A 108 16.32 19.17 -10.91
C SER A 108 15.81 18.98 -12.33
N GLU A 109 16.67 19.32 -13.28
CA GLU A 109 16.46 19.37 -14.73
C GLU A 109 16.28 18.01 -15.45
N ASP A 110 16.16 16.88 -14.73
CA ASP A 110 16.10 15.54 -15.34
C ASP A 110 14.81 14.76 -15.00
N ALA A 111 13.68 15.18 -15.57
CA ALA A 111 12.46 14.37 -15.57
C ALA A 111 12.60 13.24 -16.61
N TYR A 112 12.37 11.98 -16.21
CA TYR A 112 12.37 10.86 -17.16
C TYR A 112 11.32 11.08 -18.25
N ASN A 113 11.71 10.89 -19.52
CA ASN A 113 10.84 11.16 -20.66
C ASN A 113 9.86 9.99 -20.90
N TRP A 114 8.76 10.00 -20.16
CA TRP A 114 7.72 8.98 -20.25
C TRP A 114 7.00 9.01 -21.60
N THR A 115 6.88 7.85 -22.23
CA THR A 115 6.01 7.70 -23.42
C THR A 115 4.64 7.15 -23.02
N ASN A 116 3.63 7.41 -23.84
CA ASN A 116 2.27 6.89 -23.60
C ASN A 116 2.24 5.37 -23.47
N SER A 117 3.02 4.65 -24.28
CA SER A 117 3.10 3.19 -24.22
C SER A 117 3.61 2.70 -22.85
N MET A 118 4.64 3.36 -22.31
CA MET A 118 5.20 3.00 -21.00
C MET A 118 4.22 3.26 -19.87
N LEU A 119 3.56 4.42 -19.87
CA LEU A 119 2.56 4.77 -18.85
C LEU A 119 1.34 3.85 -18.92
N SER A 120 0.88 3.51 -20.13
CA SER A 120 -0.26 2.61 -20.32
C SER A 120 0.02 1.17 -19.85
N TRP A 121 1.26 0.70 -20.00
CA TRP A 121 1.68 -0.66 -19.62
C TRP A 121 1.64 -0.89 -18.11
N GLN A 122 1.80 0.17 -17.29
CA GLN A 122 1.88 0.08 -15.83
C GLN A 122 0.58 -0.38 -15.16
N ARG A 123 -0.57 -0.27 -15.84
CA ARG A 123 -1.84 -0.72 -15.27
C ARG A 123 -1.83 -2.24 -15.07
N THR A 124 -2.25 -2.67 -13.89
CA THR A 124 -2.40 -4.08 -13.58
C THR A 124 -3.60 -4.66 -14.32
N ALA A 125 -3.57 -5.97 -14.60
CA ALA A 125 -4.71 -6.64 -15.23
C ALA A 125 -5.66 -7.32 -14.25
N PHE A 126 -5.20 -7.64 -13.04
CA PHE A 126 -5.96 -8.44 -12.09
C PHE A 126 -5.89 -7.96 -10.64
N HIS A 127 -5.13 -6.90 -10.35
CA HIS A 127 -5.24 -6.22 -9.05
C HIS A 127 -6.38 -5.20 -9.13
N PHE A 128 -7.04 -4.95 -7.99
CA PHE A 128 -8.08 -3.95 -7.96
C PHE A 128 -7.48 -2.53 -8.06
N GLN A 129 -8.00 -1.74 -8.98
CA GLN A 129 -7.73 -0.31 -9.12
C GLN A 129 -8.94 0.36 -9.81
N PRO A 130 -9.26 1.63 -9.48
CA PRO A 130 -10.32 2.35 -10.16
C PRO A 130 -9.96 2.61 -11.63
N GLU A 131 -10.95 3.01 -12.45
CA GLU A 131 -10.72 3.37 -13.85
C GLU A 131 -9.61 4.41 -14.02
N LYS A 132 -9.58 5.41 -13.12
CA LYS A 132 -8.64 6.53 -13.13
C LYS A 132 -8.50 7.12 -11.72
N ASN A 133 -7.60 8.10 -11.63
CA ASN A 133 -7.34 8.94 -10.46
C ASN A 133 -6.68 8.19 -9.28
N TRP A 134 -6.60 8.87 -8.15
CA TRP A 134 -5.96 8.40 -6.92
C TRP A 134 -6.86 7.47 -6.11
N MET A 135 -6.31 6.35 -5.65
CA MET A 135 -6.89 5.49 -4.61
C MET A 135 -5.89 5.28 -3.47
N ASN A 136 -6.37 5.11 -2.23
CA ASN A 136 -5.54 4.65 -1.12
C ASN A 136 -6.24 3.61 -0.25
N ASP A 137 -6.50 3.93 1.02
CA ASP A 137 -6.91 3.00 2.08
C ASP A 137 -8.12 2.16 1.64
N PRO A 138 -8.10 0.82 1.81
CA PRO A 138 -9.31 0.01 1.70
C PRO A 138 -10.26 0.34 2.85
N ASP A 139 -11.54 0.54 2.51
CA ASP A 139 -12.57 0.98 3.45
C ASP A 139 -13.67 -0.05 3.59
N ALA A 140 -14.05 -0.29 4.85
CA ALA A 140 -15.22 -1.08 5.24
C ALA A 140 -15.44 -2.36 4.40
N PRO A 141 -14.43 -3.21 4.15
CA PRO A 141 -14.64 -4.41 3.37
C PRO A 141 -15.60 -5.35 4.11
N LEU A 142 -16.55 -5.94 3.39
CA LEU A 142 -17.49 -6.90 3.97
C LEU A 142 -18.07 -7.87 2.94
N TRP A 143 -18.59 -8.99 3.41
CA TRP A 143 -19.52 -9.80 2.64
C TRP A 143 -20.96 -9.46 3.04
N TYR A 144 -21.82 -9.22 2.05
CA TYR A 144 -23.23 -8.90 2.26
C TYR A 144 -24.10 -9.50 1.17
N LYS A 145 -25.09 -10.32 1.54
CA LYS A 145 -26.12 -10.87 0.65
C LYS A 145 -25.56 -11.45 -0.67
N GLY A 146 -24.46 -12.18 -0.55
CA GLY A 146 -23.82 -12.86 -1.67
C GLY A 146 -22.78 -12.03 -2.44
N TRP A 147 -22.55 -10.77 -2.08
CA TRP A 147 -21.52 -9.93 -2.67
C TRP A 147 -20.44 -9.60 -1.65
N TYR A 148 -19.19 -9.62 -2.10
CA TYR A 148 -18.11 -8.93 -1.41
C TYR A 148 -18.14 -7.46 -1.82
N HIS A 149 -18.07 -6.57 -0.84
CA HIS A 149 -18.02 -5.13 -1.01
C HIS A 149 -16.61 -4.66 -0.65
N LEU A 150 -16.07 -3.81 -1.51
CA LEU A 150 -14.87 -3.03 -1.25
C LEU A 150 -15.23 -1.56 -1.42
N PHE A 151 -15.07 -0.79 -0.35
CA PHE A 151 -14.99 0.65 -0.44
C PHE A 151 -13.51 1.05 -0.39
N TYR A 152 -13.19 2.25 -0.82
CA TYR A 152 -11.81 2.74 -0.81
C TYR A 152 -11.78 4.26 -0.88
N GLN A 153 -10.80 4.87 -0.23
CA GLN A 153 -10.53 6.29 -0.40
C GLN A 153 -10.19 6.58 -1.87
N TRP A 154 -10.92 7.52 -2.47
CA TRP A 154 -10.80 7.88 -3.88
C TRP A 154 -10.90 9.39 -4.08
N ASN A 155 -10.01 9.94 -4.91
CA ASN A 155 -10.12 11.31 -5.40
C ASN A 155 -10.83 11.31 -6.77
N PRO A 156 -12.03 11.89 -6.90
CA PRO A 156 -12.76 11.92 -8.17
C PRO A 156 -12.14 12.85 -9.22
N ASP A 157 -11.23 13.75 -8.83
CA ASP A 157 -10.77 14.85 -9.68
C ASP A 157 -9.30 14.74 -10.11
N SER A 158 -8.49 13.92 -9.44
CA SER A 158 -7.04 13.90 -9.70
C SER A 158 -6.34 12.61 -9.31
N ALA A 159 -5.18 12.35 -9.92
CA ALA A 159 -4.28 11.26 -9.61
C ALA A 159 -3.38 11.50 -8.38
N VAL A 160 -3.71 12.49 -7.54
CA VAL A 160 -3.01 12.80 -6.28
C VAL A 160 -3.98 12.85 -5.11
N TRP A 161 -3.47 12.71 -3.88
CA TRP A 161 -4.32 12.76 -2.69
C TRP A 161 -5.01 14.13 -2.51
N GLY A 162 -6.29 14.10 -2.17
CA GLY A 162 -7.16 15.26 -1.94
C GLY A 162 -8.62 14.94 -2.27
N ASN A 163 -9.57 15.79 -1.85
CA ASN A 163 -11.01 15.63 -2.09
C ASN A 163 -11.53 14.19 -1.87
N ILE A 164 -11.20 13.61 -0.72
CA ILE A 164 -11.40 12.18 -0.50
C ILE A 164 -12.90 11.84 -0.36
N THR A 165 -13.31 10.89 -1.19
CA THR A 165 -14.62 10.22 -1.20
C THR A 165 -14.42 8.72 -0.99
N TRP A 166 -15.50 7.96 -0.76
CA TRP A 166 -15.46 6.50 -0.83
C TRP A 166 -15.93 6.03 -2.21
N GLY A 167 -14.99 5.51 -3.00
CA GLY A 167 -15.31 4.65 -4.14
C GLY A 167 -15.95 3.34 -3.67
N HIS A 168 -16.63 2.64 -4.57
CA HIS A 168 -17.36 1.42 -4.24
C HIS A 168 -17.28 0.42 -5.40
N ALA A 169 -16.89 -0.81 -5.07
CA ALA A 169 -16.95 -1.93 -5.98
C ALA A 169 -17.52 -3.17 -5.29
N VAL A 170 -18.07 -4.08 -6.09
CA VAL A 170 -18.57 -5.37 -5.62
C VAL A 170 -18.01 -6.51 -6.45
N SER A 171 -17.89 -7.68 -5.85
CA SER A 171 -17.45 -8.91 -6.50
C SER A 171 -18.16 -10.13 -5.92
N ARG A 172 -18.25 -11.22 -6.69
CA ARG A 172 -18.71 -12.53 -6.19
C ARG A 172 -17.57 -13.42 -5.71
N ASP A 173 -16.34 -13.10 -6.06
CA ASP A 173 -15.17 -13.96 -5.88
C ASP A 173 -13.91 -13.20 -5.42
N LEU A 174 -14.05 -11.91 -5.07
CA LEU A 174 -12.97 -11.00 -4.68
C LEU A 174 -11.93 -10.73 -5.79
N VAL A 175 -12.17 -11.17 -7.03
CA VAL A 175 -11.26 -11.04 -8.17
C VAL A 175 -11.90 -10.24 -9.29
N HIS A 176 -13.12 -10.60 -9.68
CA HIS A 176 -13.84 -9.94 -10.76
C HIS A 176 -14.74 -8.84 -10.18
N TRP A 177 -14.30 -7.58 -10.33
CA TRP A 177 -14.95 -6.43 -9.71
C TRP A 177 -15.86 -5.67 -10.67
N LEU A 178 -17.04 -5.28 -10.17
CA LEU A 178 -17.92 -4.33 -10.80
C LEU A 178 -17.82 -3.00 -10.04
N LEU A 179 -17.41 -1.95 -10.73
CA LEU A 179 -17.39 -0.60 -10.16
C LEU A 179 -18.81 -0.06 -10.06
N LEU A 180 -19.12 0.56 -8.92
CA LEU A 180 -20.40 1.18 -8.61
C LEU A 180 -20.20 2.69 -8.40
N PRO A 181 -21.29 3.48 -8.37
CA PRO A 181 -21.21 4.89 -7.98
C PRO A 181 -20.57 5.06 -6.59
N PRO A 182 -19.93 6.22 -6.31
CA PRO A 182 -19.32 6.46 -5.00
C PRO A 182 -20.35 6.34 -3.88
N ALA A 183 -19.98 5.67 -2.80
CA ALA A 183 -20.88 5.36 -1.70
C ALA A 183 -21.06 6.54 -0.73
N MET A 184 -19.97 7.27 -0.47
CA MET A 184 -19.97 8.43 0.43
C MET A 184 -19.12 9.57 -0.14
N VAL A 185 -19.66 10.78 -0.06
CA VAL A 185 -19.04 12.02 -0.56
C VAL A 185 -19.01 13.09 0.54
N PRO A 186 -18.09 14.06 0.51
CA PRO A 186 -18.05 15.15 1.49
C PRO A 186 -19.19 16.15 1.22
N ASP A 187 -20.30 15.98 1.93
CA ASP A 187 -21.53 16.78 1.73
C ASP A 187 -22.12 17.34 3.03
N ARG A 188 -21.42 17.18 4.16
CA ARG A 188 -21.80 17.69 5.48
C ARG A 188 -20.65 18.45 6.13
N TRP A 189 -20.96 19.32 7.07
CA TRP A 189 -19.95 20.15 7.75
C TRP A 189 -18.89 19.33 8.51
N TYR A 190 -19.27 18.13 8.98
CA TYR A 190 -18.42 17.23 9.75
C TYR A 190 -17.49 16.35 8.90
N ASP A 191 -17.67 16.36 7.58
CA ASP A 191 -16.81 15.68 6.61
C ASP A 191 -16.52 16.52 5.37
N ALA A 192 -16.65 17.85 5.51
CA ALA A 192 -16.51 18.80 4.41
C ALA A 192 -15.14 18.75 3.71
N ASN A 193 -14.09 18.39 4.46
CA ASN A 193 -12.72 18.27 3.94
C ASN A 193 -12.37 16.82 3.55
N GLY A 194 -13.30 15.87 3.68
CA GLY A 194 -13.14 14.50 3.22
C GLY A 194 -13.86 13.46 4.08
N VAL A 195 -14.27 12.38 3.42
CA VAL A 195 -14.77 11.14 4.03
C VAL A 195 -13.61 10.15 4.06
N TRP A 196 -12.94 10.02 5.20
CA TRP A 196 -11.74 9.19 5.35
C TRP A 196 -12.06 7.80 5.86
N THR A 197 -11.01 7.10 6.30
CA THR A 197 -11.03 5.66 6.51
C THR A 197 -12.06 5.21 7.53
N GLY A 198 -12.66 4.04 7.29
CA GLY A 198 -13.69 3.48 8.15
C GLY A 198 -13.86 1.97 8.03
N SER A 199 -14.73 1.42 8.86
CA SER A 199 -14.95 -0.03 8.95
C SER A 199 -16.44 -0.36 9.06
N ALA A 200 -16.84 -1.48 8.46
CA ALA A 200 -18.20 -2.00 8.54
C ALA A 200 -18.34 -2.98 9.71
N THR A 201 -19.48 -2.93 10.39
CA THR A 201 -19.90 -3.95 11.35
C THR A 201 -21.25 -4.52 10.91
N LEU A 202 -21.33 -5.85 10.78
CA LEU A 202 -22.60 -6.55 10.62
C LEU A 202 -23.17 -6.87 11.99
N LEU A 203 -24.39 -6.40 12.25
CA LEU A 203 -25.08 -6.60 13.52
C LEU A 203 -25.96 -7.85 13.44
N PRO A 204 -25.71 -8.89 14.26
CA PRO A 204 -26.64 -10.00 14.42
C PRO A 204 -27.83 -9.61 15.33
N PRO A 205 -28.97 -10.33 15.24
CA PRO A 205 -29.25 -11.39 14.28
C PRO A 205 -29.84 -10.89 12.95
N ASP A 206 -30.14 -9.59 12.84
CA ASP A 206 -30.91 -9.02 11.72
C ASP A 206 -30.06 -8.68 10.49
N GLY A 207 -28.74 -8.76 10.59
CA GLY A 207 -27.82 -8.52 9.49
C GLY A 207 -27.74 -7.03 9.10
N ARG A 208 -28.10 -6.11 10.00
CA ARG A 208 -27.94 -4.68 9.74
C ARG A 208 -26.46 -4.34 9.56
N VAL A 209 -26.16 -3.52 8.56
CA VAL A 209 -24.80 -3.00 8.34
C VAL A 209 -24.72 -1.59 8.91
N VAL A 210 -23.73 -1.36 9.76
CA VAL A 210 -23.34 -0.03 10.22
C VAL A 210 -21.90 0.24 9.83
N VAL A 211 -21.60 1.46 9.41
CA VAL A 211 -20.25 1.90 9.07
C VAL A 211 -19.88 3.07 9.97
N LEU A 212 -18.77 2.93 10.68
CA LEU A 212 -18.09 4.06 11.31
C LEU A 212 -16.96 4.51 10.40
N TYR A 213 -16.82 5.81 10.21
CA TYR A 213 -15.77 6.42 9.41
C TYR A 213 -15.30 7.74 10.02
N THR A 214 -14.08 8.15 9.68
CA THR A 214 -13.56 9.46 10.06
C THR A 214 -13.96 10.52 9.04
N GLY A 215 -14.58 11.62 9.50
CA GLY A 215 -14.76 12.83 8.70
C GLY A 215 -13.73 13.89 9.08
N SER A 216 -13.28 14.66 8.08
CA SER A 216 -12.53 15.89 8.30
C SER A 216 -13.48 17.08 8.23
N THR A 217 -13.68 17.75 9.36
CA THR A 217 -14.54 18.95 9.45
C THR A 217 -13.95 20.12 8.67
N ASN A 218 -14.73 21.18 8.45
CA ASN A 218 -14.26 22.44 7.87
C ASN A 218 -13.08 23.09 8.64
N ALA A 219 -12.90 22.77 9.91
CA ALA A 219 -11.79 23.22 10.76
C ALA A 219 -10.61 22.21 10.77
N SER A 220 -10.61 21.22 9.87
CA SER A 220 -9.66 20.11 9.81
C SER A 220 -9.52 19.36 11.14
N VAL A 221 -10.63 19.24 11.88
CA VAL A 221 -10.76 18.35 13.05
C VAL A 221 -11.28 17.00 12.58
N GLN A 222 -10.61 15.93 13.02
CA GLN A 222 -10.98 14.54 12.77
C GLN A 222 -12.07 14.10 13.75
N VAL A 223 -13.19 13.62 13.23
CA VAL A 223 -14.38 13.23 14.01
C VAL A 223 -14.94 11.91 13.50
N GLN A 224 -15.58 11.11 14.35
CA GLN A 224 -16.17 9.84 13.90
C GLN A 224 -17.66 9.97 13.62
N ASN A 225 -18.04 9.45 12.47
CA ASN A 225 -19.37 9.56 11.88
C ASN A 225 -19.92 8.16 11.62
N LEU A 226 -21.25 8.04 11.72
CA LEU A 226 -21.98 6.82 11.40
C LEU A 226 -22.71 6.97 10.07
N ALA A 227 -22.66 5.92 9.26
CA ALA A 227 -23.49 5.75 8.08
C ALA A 227 -24.13 4.35 8.04
N THR A 228 -25.28 4.24 7.38
CA THR A 228 -26.01 2.98 7.18
C THR A 228 -26.54 2.89 5.76
N PRO A 229 -26.76 1.68 5.20
CA PRO A 229 -27.45 1.55 3.92
C PRO A 229 -28.83 2.20 3.96
N ALA A 230 -29.17 2.96 2.92
CA ALA A 230 -30.49 3.56 2.75
C ALA A 230 -31.58 2.50 2.52
N ASP A 231 -31.20 1.40 1.86
CA ASP A 231 -32.03 0.24 1.62
C ASP A 231 -31.24 -1.03 1.96
N PRO A 232 -31.41 -1.59 3.17
CA PRO A 232 -30.79 -2.87 3.54
C PRO A 232 -31.28 -4.06 2.71
N SER A 233 -32.34 -3.93 1.90
CA SER A 233 -32.77 -4.99 1.00
C SER A 233 -31.92 -5.06 -0.27
N ASP A 234 -31.29 -3.95 -0.67
CA ASP A 234 -30.40 -3.85 -1.83
C ASP A 234 -29.10 -4.64 -1.57
N PRO A 235 -28.85 -5.74 -2.31
CA PRO A 235 -27.62 -6.52 -2.15
C PRO A 235 -26.37 -5.77 -2.62
N LEU A 236 -26.53 -4.67 -3.38
CA LEU A 236 -25.41 -3.86 -3.89
C LEU A 236 -25.08 -2.67 -3.00
N LEU A 237 -25.90 -2.35 -1.99
CA LEU A 237 -25.68 -1.24 -1.05
C LEU A 237 -25.36 0.10 -1.75
N LEU A 238 -26.11 0.45 -2.79
CA LEU A 238 -25.80 1.58 -3.67
C LEU A 238 -25.95 2.96 -3.00
N ARG A 239 -26.79 3.04 -1.96
CA ARG A 239 -27.13 4.30 -1.30
C ARG A 239 -26.89 4.21 0.19
N TRP A 240 -26.29 5.26 0.74
CA TRP A 240 -25.95 5.37 2.16
C TRP A 240 -26.62 6.60 2.78
N LEU A 241 -27.03 6.48 4.04
CA LEU A 241 -27.56 7.53 4.88
C LEU A 241 -26.55 7.82 6.00
N LYS A 242 -26.07 9.05 6.07
CA LYS A 242 -25.29 9.55 7.20
C LYS A 242 -26.22 9.85 8.36
N CYS A 243 -25.82 9.46 9.57
CA CYS A 243 -26.58 9.70 10.79
C CYS A 243 -26.84 11.20 11.00
N ALA A 244 -28.07 11.55 11.38
CA ALA A 244 -28.46 12.93 11.64
C ALA A 244 -27.71 13.54 12.85
N SER A 245 -27.26 12.70 13.79
CA SER A 245 -26.53 13.10 15.00
C SER A 245 -25.02 13.20 14.78
N ASN A 246 -24.51 13.00 13.56
CA ASN A 246 -23.08 13.11 13.29
C ASN A 246 -22.55 14.54 13.56
N PRO A 247 -21.30 14.66 14.06
CA PRO A 247 -20.40 13.57 14.44
C PRO A 247 -20.77 12.96 15.80
N LEU A 248 -20.58 11.64 15.94
CA LEU A 248 -20.89 10.92 17.18
C LEU A 248 -19.73 10.97 18.19
N LEU A 249 -18.50 11.10 17.71
CA LEU A 249 -17.30 11.13 18.54
C LEU A 249 -16.39 12.28 18.12
N LEU A 250 -15.93 13.02 19.12
CA LEU A 250 -14.92 14.07 19.00
C LEU A 250 -13.60 13.60 19.66
N PRO A 251 -12.44 14.18 19.28
CA PRO A 251 -11.18 13.90 19.96
C PRO A 251 -11.32 14.11 21.48
N PRO A 252 -10.99 13.11 22.31
CA PRO A 252 -11.10 13.24 23.76
C PRO A 252 -9.98 14.14 24.33
N PRO A 253 -10.10 14.60 25.59
CA PRO A 253 -9.02 15.34 26.25
C PRO A 253 -7.68 14.59 26.18
N GLY A 254 -6.62 15.29 25.80
CA GLY A 254 -5.28 14.71 25.63
C GLY A 254 -5.00 14.17 24.23
N VAL A 255 -5.98 14.16 23.32
CA VAL A 255 -5.81 13.80 21.90
C VAL A 255 -5.95 15.03 21.03
N GLY A 256 -5.00 15.22 20.10
CA GLY A 256 -5.00 16.34 19.17
C GLY A 256 -6.16 16.29 18.18
N PRO A 257 -6.61 17.43 17.65
CA PRO A 257 -7.71 17.48 16.67
C PRO A 257 -7.41 16.74 15.36
N LYS A 258 -6.14 16.42 15.10
CA LYS A 258 -5.63 15.75 13.89
C LYS A 258 -5.07 14.35 14.17
N ASP A 259 -5.38 13.79 15.33
CA ASP A 259 -4.78 12.54 15.82
C ASP A 259 -5.86 11.54 16.29
N PHE A 260 -7.04 11.56 15.68
CA PHE A 260 -8.20 10.75 16.10
C PHE A 260 -8.94 10.19 14.88
N ARG A 261 -8.56 9.01 14.40
CA ARG A 261 -9.08 8.48 13.14
C ARG A 261 -9.08 6.96 13.03
N ASP A 262 -9.76 6.50 11.99
CA ASP A 262 -9.80 5.13 11.46
C ASP A 262 -10.43 4.13 12.44
N PRO A 263 -11.73 4.27 12.75
CA PRO A 263 -12.43 3.35 13.66
C PRO A 263 -12.39 1.92 13.12
N THR A 264 -12.18 0.96 14.01
CA THR A 264 -12.14 -0.48 13.66
C THR A 264 -13.54 -1.02 13.36
N THR A 265 -13.60 -2.23 12.82
CA THR A 265 -14.83 -3.06 12.93
C THR A 265 -15.12 -3.26 14.43
N ALA A 266 -16.39 -3.15 14.83
CA ALA A 266 -16.76 -3.32 16.22
C ALA A 266 -16.82 -4.81 16.59
N TRP A 267 -16.47 -5.14 17.82
CA TRP A 267 -16.63 -6.48 18.40
C TRP A 267 -17.61 -6.43 19.56
N SER A 268 -18.42 -7.48 19.69
CA SER A 268 -19.42 -7.56 20.75
C SER A 268 -18.81 -8.09 22.05
N VAL A 269 -19.28 -7.58 23.18
CA VAL A 269 -18.94 -8.04 24.53
C VAL A 269 -20.22 -8.32 25.33
N ARG A 270 -20.09 -8.97 26.50
CA ARG A 270 -21.22 -9.28 27.41
C ARG A 270 -22.37 -10.01 26.70
N ASN A 271 -22.09 -11.12 26.02
CA ASN A 271 -23.09 -11.88 25.25
C ASN A 271 -23.86 -11.03 24.23
N ARG A 272 -23.16 -10.15 23.51
CA ARG A 272 -23.72 -9.26 22.47
C ARG A 272 -24.66 -8.16 22.97
N SER A 273 -24.69 -7.87 24.28
CA SER A 273 -25.48 -6.76 24.82
C SER A 273 -24.79 -5.40 24.67
N ALA A 274 -23.48 -5.39 24.42
CA ALA A 274 -22.68 -4.20 24.17
C ALA A 274 -21.62 -4.47 23.09
N TRP A 275 -21.13 -3.39 22.50
CA TRP A 275 -20.13 -3.39 21.43
C TRP A 275 -18.98 -2.49 21.79
N ARG A 276 -17.80 -2.82 21.29
CA ARG A 276 -16.59 -2.01 21.43
C ARG A 276 -16.02 -1.68 20.05
N VAL A 277 -15.50 -0.48 19.93
CA VAL A 277 -14.77 0.00 18.75
C VAL A 277 -13.43 0.56 19.18
N GLY A 278 -12.37 0.20 18.46
CA GLY A 278 -11.04 0.76 18.64
C GLY A 278 -10.84 1.98 17.73
N ILE A 279 -10.11 2.98 18.21
CA ILE A 279 -9.68 4.14 17.40
C ILE A 279 -8.20 4.38 17.66
N GLY A 280 -7.42 4.46 16.57
CA GLY A 280 -6.00 4.78 16.63
C GLY A 280 -5.77 6.25 16.96
N SER A 281 -4.74 6.52 17.76
CA SER A 281 -4.32 7.86 18.17
C SER A 281 -2.83 7.83 18.56
N LYS A 282 -2.30 8.97 19.00
CA LYS A 282 -1.01 9.06 19.70
C LYS A 282 -1.14 9.75 21.06
N ASP A 283 -0.11 9.56 21.87
CA ASP A 283 0.22 10.33 23.07
C ASP A 283 1.56 11.04 22.85
N ASP A 284 1.49 12.36 22.72
CA ASP A 284 2.66 13.22 22.44
C ASP A 284 3.71 13.19 23.55
N SER A 285 3.34 12.89 24.80
CA SER A 285 4.27 12.93 25.93
C SER A 285 5.39 11.89 25.82
N ARG A 286 5.10 10.74 25.19
CA ARG A 286 6.03 9.62 25.00
C ARG A 286 6.23 9.25 23.53
N HIS A 287 5.70 10.05 22.61
CA HIS A 287 5.63 9.72 21.18
C HIS A 287 5.05 8.32 20.97
N ALA A 288 4.02 7.98 21.75
CA ALA A 288 3.48 6.63 21.83
C ALA A 288 2.22 6.50 21.00
N GLY A 289 2.12 5.45 20.19
CA GLY A 289 0.88 5.08 19.55
C GLY A 289 -0.06 4.41 20.55
N ILE A 290 -1.33 4.73 20.47
CA ILE A 290 -2.35 4.29 21.43
C ILE A 290 -3.60 3.78 20.73
N ALA A 291 -4.24 2.78 21.34
CA ALA A 291 -5.54 2.29 20.95
C ALA A 291 -6.61 2.70 21.99
N LEU A 292 -7.45 3.67 21.63
CA LEU A 292 -8.60 4.08 22.43
C LEU A 292 -9.76 3.12 22.19
N VAL A 293 -10.58 2.84 23.21
CA VAL A 293 -11.76 1.98 23.07
C VAL A 293 -13.01 2.69 23.54
N TYR A 294 -14.04 2.66 22.71
CA TYR A 294 -15.37 3.15 23.04
C TYR A 294 -16.35 1.99 23.13
N GLU A 295 -17.22 2.01 24.13
CA GLU A 295 -18.31 1.05 24.31
C GLU A 295 -19.64 1.70 23.90
N THR A 296 -20.51 0.94 23.22
CA THR A 296 -21.85 1.34 22.79
C THR A 296 -22.83 0.19 22.90
N GLU A 297 -24.11 0.48 23.12
CA GLU A 297 -25.21 -0.51 23.08
C GLU A 297 -26.10 -0.32 21.84
N ASP A 298 -26.07 0.86 21.22
CA ASP A 298 -27.00 1.29 20.18
C ASP A 298 -26.32 1.81 18.90
N PHE A 299 -24.98 1.91 18.88
CA PHE A 299 -24.16 2.54 17.85
C PHE A 299 -24.39 4.05 17.65
N LEU A 300 -25.17 4.68 18.52
CA LEU A 300 -25.45 6.12 18.50
C LEU A 300 -24.76 6.84 19.66
N THR A 301 -24.69 6.19 20.82
CA THR A 301 -24.09 6.71 22.04
C THR A 301 -22.85 5.90 22.38
N TYR A 302 -21.72 6.58 22.56
CA TYR A 302 -20.44 5.95 22.84
C TYR A 302 -19.85 6.47 24.14
N ARG A 303 -19.31 5.56 24.95
CA ARG A 303 -18.58 5.87 26.17
C ARG A 303 -17.13 5.46 26.00
N LEU A 304 -16.21 6.43 26.11
CA LEU A 304 -14.77 6.13 26.21
C LEU A 304 -14.52 5.29 27.46
N LEU A 305 -13.91 4.12 27.29
CA LEU A 305 -13.49 3.29 28.42
C LEU A 305 -12.24 3.88 29.08
N PRO A 306 -12.09 3.75 30.41
CA PRO A 306 -10.89 4.20 31.09
C PRO A 306 -9.67 3.41 30.62
N GLY A 307 -8.52 4.08 30.50
CA GLY A 307 -7.29 3.47 30.03
C GLY A 307 -7.22 3.37 28.50
N ARG A 308 -6.35 2.48 28.02
CA ARG A 308 -6.06 2.21 26.61
C ARG A 308 -6.13 0.71 26.43
N LEU A 309 -6.56 0.23 25.25
CA LEU A 309 -6.47 -1.19 24.93
C LEU A 309 -5.00 -1.64 24.96
N HIS A 310 -4.14 -0.83 24.35
CA HIS A 310 -2.70 -0.99 24.33
C HIS A 310 -1.99 0.33 23.99
N GLU A 311 -0.69 0.39 24.27
CA GLU A 311 0.18 1.52 23.94
C GLU A 311 1.63 1.06 23.77
N VAL A 312 2.32 1.60 22.76
CA VAL A 312 3.76 1.34 22.56
C VAL A 312 4.53 2.66 22.38
N PRO A 313 5.46 3.01 23.31
CA PRO A 313 6.28 4.22 23.19
C PRO A 313 7.14 4.27 21.94
N GLY A 314 7.36 5.48 21.42
CA GLY A 314 8.24 5.72 20.27
C GLY A 314 7.70 5.29 18.91
N THR A 315 6.41 4.94 18.81
CA THR A 315 5.78 4.48 17.56
C THR A 315 4.97 5.56 16.83
N GLY A 316 4.73 6.72 17.46
CA GLY A 316 4.01 7.83 16.84
C GLY A 316 2.52 7.56 16.64
N MET A 317 1.95 8.12 15.58
CA MET A 317 0.51 7.97 15.29
C MET A 317 0.17 6.58 14.79
N TRP A 318 -0.80 5.93 15.44
CA TRP A 318 -1.43 4.70 14.95
C TRP A 318 -2.61 5.05 14.06
N GLU A 319 -2.48 4.76 12.77
CA GLU A 319 -3.54 4.79 11.76
C GLU A 319 -4.11 3.38 11.56
N CYS A 320 -5.29 3.30 10.95
CA CYS A 320 -5.92 2.06 10.47
C CYS A 320 -5.77 0.89 11.46
N LEU A 321 -6.14 1.14 12.71
CA LEU A 321 -6.14 0.12 13.76
C LEU A 321 -7.04 -1.04 13.31
N ASP A 322 -6.61 -2.27 13.56
CA ASP A 322 -7.44 -3.46 13.37
C ASP A 322 -7.25 -4.39 14.56
N PHE A 323 -8.34 -4.99 15.02
CA PHE A 323 -8.36 -5.84 16.21
C PHE A 323 -9.31 -7.01 16.00
N TYR A 324 -8.76 -8.23 15.97
CA TYR A 324 -9.53 -9.41 15.63
C TYR A 324 -8.98 -10.71 16.22
N PRO A 325 -9.83 -11.72 16.42
CA PRO A 325 -9.40 -13.02 16.89
C PRO A 325 -8.85 -13.91 15.76
N VAL A 326 -7.94 -14.81 16.13
CA VAL A 326 -7.40 -15.89 15.30
C VAL A 326 -7.49 -17.23 16.04
N SER A 327 -7.78 -18.32 15.32
CA SER A 327 -7.88 -19.65 15.92
C SER A 327 -6.49 -20.28 16.09
N THR A 328 -6.20 -20.77 17.30
CA THR A 328 -4.99 -21.57 17.58
C THR A 328 -5.26 -23.08 17.41
N ALA A 329 -6.51 -23.47 17.17
CA ALA A 329 -6.94 -24.87 17.08
C ALA A 329 -7.14 -25.36 15.64
N ALA A 330 -7.53 -24.48 14.72
CA ALA A 330 -7.85 -24.84 13.34
C ALA A 330 -7.46 -23.76 12.34
N ASP A 331 -7.26 -24.16 11.09
CA ASP A 331 -6.92 -23.26 9.98
C ASP A 331 -8.18 -22.60 9.42
N VAL A 332 -8.86 -21.81 10.26
CA VAL A 332 -10.09 -21.08 9.93
C VAL A 332 -10.04 -19.65 10.43
N GLY A 333 -10.74 -18.75 9.74
CA GLY A 333 -11.03 -17.42 10.25
C GLY A 333 -12.09 -17.46 11.34
N LEU A 334 -12.07 -16.44 12.20
CA LEU A 334 -13.04 -16.24 13.26
C LEU A 334 -13.81 -14.93 13.05
N ASP A 335 -15.10 -14.97 13.38
CA ASP A 335 -15.93 -13.78 13.55
C ASP A 335 -15.23 -12.79 14.50
N THR A 336 -15.35 -11.50 14.25
CA THR A 336 -14.67 -10.48 15.06
C THR A 336 -15.13 -10.50 16.53
N SER A 337 -16.34 -11.02 16.78
CA SER A 337 -16.88 -11.22 18.12
C SER A 337 -16.77 -12.67 18.61
N ALA A 338 -15.92 -13.50 17.99
CA ALA A 338 -15.72 -14.87 18.45
C ALA A 338 -15.15 -14.86 19.87
N GLU A 339 -15.98 -15.29 20.81
CA GLU A 339 -15.51 -15.63 22.14
C GLU A 339 -14.59 -16.86 22.05
N PRO A 340 -13.74 -17.12 23.06
CA PRO A 340 -12.94 -18.34 23.12
C PRO A 340 -13.74 -19.54 23.64
N PRO A 341 -14.18 -20.50 22.80
CA PRO A 341 -14.45 -21.86 23.28
C PRO A 341 -13.57 -22.91 22.58
N PRO A 342 -12.91 -23.83 23.33
CA PRO A 342 -12.63 -23.83 24.78
C PRO A 342 -11.57 -22.78 25.19
N PRO A 343 -11.30 -22.57 26.50
CA PRO A 343 -10.20 -21.71 26.96
C PRO A 343 -8.88 -22.11 26.28
N GLY A 344 -8.21 -21.15 25.63
CA GLY A 344 -6.91 -21.35 24.97
C GLY A 344 -6.93 -21.64 23.46
N ALA A 345 -8.11 -21.66 22.82
CA ALA A 345 -8.22 -21.92 21.37
C ALA A 345 -8.25 -20.65 20.48
N VAL A 346 -8.14 -19.46 21.09
CA VAL A 346 -8.22 -18.15 20.41
C VAL A 346 -7.14 -17.23 20.95
N LYS A 347 -6.44 -16.55 20.04
CA LYS A 347 -5.58 -15.38 20.33
C LYS A 347 -6.17 -14.15 19.63
N HIS A 348 -5.74 -12.96 20.02
CA HIS A 348 -6.12 -11.71 19.37
C HIS A 348 -4.92 -11.06 18.72
N VAL A 349 -5.13 -10.56 17.50
CA VAL A 349 -4.17 -9.76 16.76
C VAL A 349 -4.52 -8.29 16.95
N LEU A 350 -3.55 -7.50 17.39
CA LEU A 350 -3.60 -6.04 17.32
C LEU A 350 -2.70 -5.59 16.19
N LYS A 351 -3.25 -4.83 15.25
CA LYS A 351 -2.53 -4.27 14.10
C LYS A 351 -2.69 -2.76 14.05
N ALA A 352 -1.62 -2.06 13.72
CA ALA A 352 -1.62 -0.63 13.46
C ALA A 352 -0.78 -0.29 12.21
N SER A 353 -1.23 0.71 11.46
CA SER A 353 -0.45 1.37 10.42
C SER A 353 0.30 2.53 11.07
N LEU A 354 1.63 2.46 11.12
CA LEU A 354 2.42 3.51 11.77
C LEU A 354 2.69 4.64 10.80
N ASP A 355 2.17 5.83 11.12
CA ASP A 355 2.35 7.04 10.31
C ASP A 355 3.84 7.32 10.08
N ASP A 356 4.64 7.39 11.14
CA ASP A 356 6.06 7.74 11.07
C ASP A 356 6.90 6.93 10.07
N VAL A 357 6.63 5.63 9.96
CA VAL A 357 7.44 4.69 9.16
C VAL A 357 6.70 4.14 7.95
N LYS A 358 5.41 4.44 7.79
CA LYS A 358 4.56 4.03 6.66
C LYS A 358 4.55 2.51 6.45
N HIS A 359 4.45 1.76 7.54
CA HIS A 359 4.37 0.30 7.54
C HIS A 359 3.27 -0.21 8.48
N ASP A 360 2.72 -1.36 8.14
CA ASP A 360 1.72 -2.05 8.93
C ASP A 360 2.36 -3.11 9.82
N TYR A 361 2.26 -2.90 11.12
CA TYR A 361 2.77 -3.81 12.14
C TYR A 361 1.64 -4.51 12.87
N TYR A 362 1.90 -5.73 13.30
CA TYR A 362 0.98 -6.47 14.15
C TYR A 362 1.73 -7.21 15.26
N ALA A 363 1.01 -7.54 16.31
CA ALA A 363 1.44 -8.48 17.32
C ALA A 363 0.26 -9.37 17.73
N ILE A 364 0.59 -10.54 18.27
CA ILE A 364 -0.35 -11.56 18.73
C ILE A 364 -0.34 -11.53 20.26
N GLY A 365 -1.51 -11.67 20.88
CA GLY A 365 -1.64 -11.58 22.32
C GLY A 365 -2.99 -12.05 22.85
N ASP A 366 -3.16 -11.93 24.16
CA ASP A 366 -4.39 -12.25 24.86
C ASP A 366 -5.21 -10.98 25.10
N TYR A 367 -6.53 -11.10 24.96
CA TYR A 367 -7.47 -10.01 25.23
C TYR A 367 -8.28 -10.32 26.48
N ASP A 368 -8.20 -9.44 27.48
CA ASP A 368 -9.08 -9.44 28.64
C ASP A 368 -10.26 -8.46 28.37
N PRO A 369 -11.46 -8.98 28.07
CA PRO A 369 -12.63 -8.14 27.85
C PRO A 369 -13.12 -7.46 29.13
N ASP A 370 -12.88 -7.98 30.32
CA ASP A 370 -13.34 -7.35 31.57
C ASP A 370 -12.45 -6.16 31.92
N GLY A 371 -11.14 -6.33 31.80
CA GLY A 371 -10.15 -5.26 31.99
C GLY A 371 -10.06 -4.27 30.83
N ASN A 372 -10.54 -4.62 29.64
CA ASN A 372 -10.32 -3.88 28.39
C ASN A 372 -8.81 -3.68 28.10
N VAL A 373 -8.04 -4.74 28.28
CA VAL A 373 -6.58 -4.74 28.07
C VAL A 373 -6.22 -5.86 27.11
N TRP A 374 -5.37 -5.55 26.15
CA TRP A 374 -4.71 -6.56 25.32
C TRP A 374 -3.24 -6.65 25.75
N VAL A 375 -2.72 -7.86 25.87
CA VAL A 375 -1.35 -8.12 26.32
C VAL A 375 -0.61 -8.89 25.21
N PRO A 376 0.49 -8.37 24.66
CA PRO A 376 1.27 -9.08 23.65
C PRO A 376 1.89 -10.35 24.22
N ASP A 377 1.95 -11.42 23.41
CA ASP A 377 2.66 -12.65 23.77
C ASP A 377 4.18 -12.41 23.88
N ASP A 378 4.73 -11.47 23.09
CA ASP A 378 6.14 -11.07 23.11
C ASP A 378 6.28 -9.54 23.11
N PRO A 379 6.55 -8.92 24.28
CA PRO A 379 6.77 -7.47 24.38
C PRO A 379 7.99 -6.94 23.62
N GLU A 380 8.98 -7.79 23.26
CA GLU A 380 10.10 -7.36 22.41
C GLU A 380 9.70 -7.21 20.94
N ASN A 381 8.60 -7.86 20.53
CA ASN A 381 8.04 -7.85 19.18
C ASN A 381 6.63 -7.26 19.15
N ASP A 382 6.40 -6.23 19.96
CA ASP A 382 5.11 -5.54 20.07
C ASP A 382 4.74 -4.75 18.79
N VAL A 383 3.51 -4.24 18.75
CA VAL A 383 2.98 -3.43 17.66
C VAL A 383 3.89 -2.23 17.39
N GLY A 384 4.40 -2.14 16.16
CA GLY A 384 5.29 -1.08 15.72
C GLY A 384 6.78 -1.37 15.84
N ILE A 385 7.17 -2.39 16.60
CA ILE A 385 8.58 -2.76 16.84
C ILE A 385 8.92 -4.22 16.49
N GLY A 386 7.91 -5.05 16.22
CA GLY A 386 8.05 -6.46 15.84
C GLY A 386 7.70 -6.75 14.38
N LEU A 387 6.73 -7.64 14.20
CA LEU A 387 6.35 -8.23 12.89
C LEU A 387 5.52 -7.27 12.04
N ARG A 388 5.69 -7.40 10.72
CA ARG A 388 4.90 -6.69 9.71
C ARG A 388 4.02 -7.66 8.94
N LEU A 389 2.89 -7.17 8.45
CA LEU A 389 2.04 -7.96 7.53
C LEU A 389 2.72 -8.18 6.17
N ASP A 390 3.52 -7.21 5.75
CA ASP A 390 4.28 -7.25 4.50
C ASP A 390 5.53 -6.37 4.67
N TYR A 391 6.67 -6.82 4.16
CA TYR A 391 7.95 -6.10 4.26
C TYR A 391 8.22 -5.18 3.06
N GLY A 392 7.33 -5.20 2.06
CA GLY A 392 7.32 -4.40 0.84
C GLY A 392 6.58 -3.06 0.99
N LYS A 393 5.92 -2.63 -0.09
CA LYS A 393 5.08 -1.42 -0.13
C LYS A 393 3.63 -1.83 0.14
N TYR A 394 3.23 -1.69 1.40
CA TYR A 394 1.96 -2.18 1.91
C TYR A 394 1.53 -1.35 3.12
N TYR A 395 0.34 -0.78 3.08
CA TYR A 395 -0.13 0.13 4.12
C TYR A 395 -1.65 0.13 4.27
N ALA A 396 -2.13 0.73 5.36
CA ALA A 396 -3.55 0.98 5.65
C ALA A 396 -4.44 -0.28 5.58
N SER A 397 -3.86 -1.44 5.91
CA SER A 397 -4.57 -2.70 5.73
C SER A 397 -5.74 -2.88 6.69
N LYS A 398 -6.79 -3.56 6.21
CA LYS A 398 -8.00 -3.89 6.97
C LYS A 398 -8.45 -5.31 6.67
N THR A 399 -8.96 -5.96 7.71
CA THR A 399 -9.53 -7.29 7.59
C THR A 399 -11.06 -7.29 7.69
N PHE A 400 -11.68 -8.32 7.13
CA PHE A 400 -13.06 -8.68 7.43
C PHE A 400 -13.21 -10.20 7.55
N TYR A 401 -14.27 -10.62 8.23
CA TYR A 401 -14.63 -12.04 8.31
C TYR A 401 -15.57 -12.41 7.18
N ASP A 402 -15.17 -13.40 6.38
CA ASP A 402 -16.00 -14.06 5.40
C ASP A 402 -16.64 -15.30 6.03
N GLU A 403 -17.91 -15.16 6.43
CA GLU A 403 -18.67 -16.24 7.05
C GLU A 403 -18.96 -17.40 6.09
N THR A 404 -19.03 -17.13 4.78
CA THR A 404 -19.39 -18.15 3.78
C THR A 404 -18.31 -19.19 3.59
N LYS A 405 -17.04 -18.75 3.65
CA LYS A 405 -15.85 -19.62 3.56
C LYS A 405 -15.12 -19.78 4.89
N ARG A 406 -15.66 -19.21 5.98
CA ARG A 406 -15.11 -19.24 7.34
C ARG A 406 -13.63 -18.85 7.37
N ARG A 407 -13.30 -17.73 6.74
CA ARG A 407 -11.93 -17.21 6.61
C ARG A 407 -11.87 -15.72 6.93
N ARG A 408 -10.73 -15.24 7.40
CA ARG A 408 -10.46 -13.81 7.54
C ARG A 408 -9.70 -13.35 6.30
N VAL A 409 -10.20 -12.32 5.64
CA VAL A 409 -9.63 -11.78 4.41
C VAL A 409 -9.04 -10.41 4.70
N LEU A 410 -7.83 -10.17 4.21
CA LEU A 410 -7.03 -8.96 4.37
C LEU A 410 -6.93 -8.21 3.04
N TRP A 411 -7.20 -6.91 3.11
CA TRP A 411 -6.88 -5.94 2.07
C TRP A 411 -5.73 -5.06 2.49
N GLY A 412 -4.95 -4.57 1.52
CA GLY A 412 -3.92 -3.58 1.76
C GLY A 412 -3.62 -2.73 0.55
N TRP A 413 -3.36 -1.46 0.80
CA TRP A 413 -3.03 -0.47 -0.21
C TRP A 413 -1.54 -0.55 -0.55
N SER A 414 -1.23 -0.63 -1.85
CA SER A 414 0.12 -0.46 -2.37
C SER A 414 0.20 0.86 -3.13
N GLY A 415 0.87 1.84 -2.51
CA GLY A 415 1.09 3.15 -3.12
C GLY A 415 2.20 3.14 -4.17
N GLU A 416 2.17 4.11 -5.08
CA GLU A 416 3.14 4.21 -6.17
C GLU A 416 4.60 4.38 -5.68
N THR A 417 5.54 4.03 -6.53
CA THR A 417 6.99 4.20 -6.32
C THR A 417 7.67 5.05 -7.39
N ASP A 418 6.92 5.44 -8.44
CA ASP A 418 7.31 6.49 -9.38
C ASP A 418 6.97 7.88 -8.83
N SER A 419 7.18 8.91 -9.63
CA SER A 419 6.99 10.30 -9.21
C SER A 419 5.52 10.75 -9.32
N GLU A 420 5.07 11.66 -8.46
CA GLU A 420 3.75 12.29 -8.57
C GLU A 420 3.48 12.91 -9.96
N ASN A 421 4.50 13.42 -10.65
CA ASN A 421 4.35 13.90 -12.03
C ASN A 421 3.98 12.77 -13.00
N ALA A 422 4.57 11.57 -12.82
CA ALA A 422 4.20 10.39 -13.62
C ALA A 422 2.77 9.94 -13.30
N ASP A 423 2.33 10.03 -12.04
CA ASP A 423 0.95 9.78 -11.64
C ASP A 423 -0.04 10.68 -12.37
N LEU A 424 0.25 11.99 -12.41
CA LEU A 424 -0.54 12.97 -13.15
C LEU A 424 -0.55 12.68 -14.65
N LEU A 425 0.58 12.27 -15.23
CA LEU A 425 0.69 11.94 -16.66
C LEU A 425 -0.07 10.65 -17.03
N LYS A 426 0.02 9.59 -16.21
CA LYS A 426 -0.72 8.34 -16.43
C LYS A 426 -2.21 8.46 -16.03
N GLY A 427 -2.54 9.46 -15.22
CA GLY A 427 -3.91 9.79 -14.83
C GLY A 427 -4.50 8.88 -13.75
N TRP A 428 -3.67 8.12 -13.03
CA TRP A 428 -4.08 7.25 -11.92
C TRP A 428 -2.91 7.01 -10.97
N ALA A 429 -3.21 6.63 -9.73
CA ALA A 429 -2.18 6.24 -8.76
C ALA A 429 -2.72 5.20 -7.78
N SER A 430 -1.86 4.22 -7.48
CA SER A 430 -2.00 3.13 -6.52
C SER A 430 -2.91 1.98 -6.93
N VAL A 431 -2.71 0.85 -6.25
CA VAL A 431 -3.52 -0.37 -6.39
C VAL A 431 -3.82 -0.97 -5.02
N GLN A 432 -4.83 -1.84 -4.94
CA GLN A 432 -4.96 -2.78 -3.81
C GLN A 432 -4.20 -4.06 -4.12
N THR A 433 -3.58 -4.68 -3.12
CA THR A 433 -3.06 -6.04 -3.27
C THR A 433 -4.20 -7.02 -3.53
N ILE A 434 -3.91 -8.16 -4.18
CA ILE A 434 -4.84 -9.30 -4.16
C ILE A 434 -5.16 -9.64 -2.70
N PRO A 435 -6.45 -9.84 -2.35
CA PRO A 435 -6.83 -10.15 -0.99
C PRO A 435 -6.13 -11.41 -0.49
N ARG A 436 -5.78 -11.42 0.79
CA ARG A 436 -5.05 -12.53 1.41
C ARG A 436 -5.86 -13.14 2.55
N THR A 437 -5.87 -14.46 2.68
CA THR A 437 -6.35 -15.11 3.91
C THR A 437 -5.34 -14.91 5.04
N ILE A 438 -5.81 -14.74 6.27
CA ILE A 438 -4.98 -14.71 7.48
C ILE A 438 -5.25 -15.92 8.35
N LEU A 439 -4.18 -16.59 8.77
CA LEU A 439 -4.22 -17.69 9.76
C LEU A 439 -3.13 -17.52 10.82
N TYR A 440 -3.34 -18.10 11.99
CA TYR A 440 -2.29 -18.24 13.01
C TYR A 440 -1.35 -19.38 12.62
N ASP A 441 -0.03 -19.14 12.64
CA ASP A 441 0.94 -20.18 12.38
C ASP A 441 1.07 -21.11 13.60
N ARG A 442 0.38 -22.25 13.54
CA ARG A 442 0.42 -23.26 14.62
C ARG A 442 1.77 -23.98 14.71
N LYS A 443 2.67 -23.85 13.71
CA LYS A 443 4.00 -24.48 13.75
C LYS A 443 4.98 -23.65 14.56
N THR A 444 4.98 -22.32 14.37
CA THR A 444 5.87 -21.40 15.10
C THR A 444 5.23 -20.86 16.37
N GLY A 445 3.92 -20.70 16.36
CA GLY A 445 3.14 -20.08 17.43
C GLY A 445 3.35 -18.56 17.58
N SER A 446 4.09 -17.92 16.68
CA SER A 446 4.60 -16.55 16.87
C SER A 446 4.35 -15.60 15.69
N ASN A 447 3.77 -16.07 14.58
CA ASN A 447 3.47 -15.26 13.42
C ASN A 447 2.13 -15.64 12.78
N LEU A 448 1.67 -14.79 11.86
CA LEU A 448 0.55 -15.07 10.98
C LEU A 448 1.05 -15.68 9.66
N LEU A 449 0.21 -16.47 9.02
CA LEU A 449 0.35 -16.93 7.64
C LEU A 449 -0.59 -16.11 6.77
N LEU A 450 -0.03 -15.56 5.69
CA LEU A 450 -0.78 -14.80 4.67
C LEU A 450 -0.66 -15.53 3.34
N TRP A 451 -1.78 -15.75 2.67
CA TRP A 451 -1.81 -16.40 1.35
C TRP A 451 -2.85 -15.72 0.46
N PRO A 452 -2.59 -15.49 -0.84
CA PRO A 452 -3.63 -15.03 -1.75
C PRO A 452 -4.88 -15.90 -1.66
N ILE A 453 -6.06 -15.29 -1.74
CA ILE A 453 -7.32 -16.04 -1.79
C ILE A 453 -7.32 -17.06 -2.94
N GLU A 454 -7.90 -18.23 -2.73
CA GLU A 454 -7.96 -19.32 -3.72
C GLU A 454 -8.62 -18.91 -5.05
N GLU A 455 -9.50 -17.90 -5.02
CA GLU A 455 -10.20 -17.44 -6.23
C GLU A 455 -9.26 -16.83 -7.27
N VAL A 456 -8.09 -16.32 -6.88
CA VAL A 456 -7.11 -15.80 -7.84
C VAL A 456 -6.61 -16.89 -8.79
N GLU A 457 -6.64 -18.16 -8.36
CA GLU A 457 -6.23 -19.29 -9.16
C GLU A 457 -7.14 -19.50 -10.39
N SER A 458 -8.37 -18.99 -10.35
CA SER A 458 -9.31 -19.01 -11.49
C SER A 458 -8.80 -18.23 -12.70
N LEU A 459 -7.82 -17.34 -12.53
CA LEU A 459 -7.19 -16.58 -13.60
C LEU A 459 -6.07 -17.36 -14.33
N ARG A 460 -5.63 -18.51 -13.79
CA ARG A 460 -4.56 -19.32 -14.39
C ARG A 460 -5.06 -19.94 -15.71
N LEU A 461 -4.48 -19.52 -16.83
CA LEU A 461 -4.87 -19.99 -18.17
C LEU A 461 -4.15 -21.27 -18.60
N SER A 462 -2.86 -21.38 -18.28
CA SER A 462 -1.99 -22.50 -18.63
C SER A 462 -0.80 -22.55 -17.67
N SER A 463 -0.23 -23.73 -17.47
CA SER A 463 0.99 -23.93 -16.66
C SER A 463 2.17 -24.40 -17.51
N LYS A 464 3.37 -24.12 -17.02
CA LYS A 464 4.62 -24.73 -17.50
C LYS A 464 5.47 -25.05 -16.28
N GLU A 465 5.92 -26.29 -16.20
CA GLU A 465 6.71 -26.79 -15.08
C GLU A 465 8.17 -26.98 -15.51
N PHE A 466 9.07 -26.69 -14.58
CA PHE A 466 10.50 -26.90 -14.72
C PHE A 466 10.95 -27.71 -13.50
N ILE A 467 11.38 -28.94 -13.74
CA ILE A 467 11.72 -29.92 -12.69
C ILE A 467 13.23 -30.17 -12.74
N ASP A 468 13.84 -30.36 -11.57
CA ASP A 468 15.26 -30.71 -11.41
C ASP A 468 16.20 -29.79 -12.21
N THR A 469 15.90 -28.49 -12.20
CA THR A 469 16.76 -27.49 -12.84
C THR A 469 17.94 -27.16 -11.93
N GLU A 470 19.11 -27.68 -12.28
CA GLU A 470 20.36 -27.39 -11.56
C GLU A 470 20.77 -25.92 -11.72
N LEU A 471 21.18 -25.29 -10.62
CA LEU A 471 21.64 -23.91 -10.57
C LEU A 471 23.11 -23.86 -10.13
N ASP A 472 24.01 -23.78 -11.11
CA ASP A 472 25.44 -23.60 -10.85
C ASP A 472 25.74 -22.25 -10.17
N PRO A 473 26.80 -22.15 -9.35
CA PRO A 473 27.16 -20.89 -8.68
C PRO A 473 27.36 -19.71 -9.64
N GLY A 474 26.45 -18.73 -9.59
CA GLY A 474 26.50 -17.53 -10.43
C GLY A 474 25.95 -17.74 -11.85
N SER A 475 25.27 -18.85 -12.09
CA SER A 475 24.51 -19.07 -13.31
C SER A 475 23.20 -18.28 -13.32
N ILE A 476 22.67 -18.06 -14.51
CA ILE A 476 21.32 -17.56 -14.73
C ILE A 476 20.69 -18.52 -15.74
N VAL A 477 19.59 -19.16 -15.33
CA VAL A 477 18.86 -20.10 -16.19
C VAL A 477 17.60 -19.41 -16.72
N PRO A 478 17.49 -19.17 -18.04
CA PRO A 478 16.30 -18.57 -18.61
C PRO A 478 15.14 -19.58 -18.60
N LEU A 479 14.02 -19.17 -18.01
CA LEU A 479 12.77 -19.93 -18.02
C LEU A 479 11.86 -19.37 -19.13
N ASP A 480 11.75 -20.10 -20.24
CA ASP A 480 10.87 -19.71 -21.33
C ASP A 480 9.40 -19.94 -20.95
N VAL A 481 8.70 -18.89 -20.57
CA VAL A 481 7.27 -18.89 -20.21
C VAL A 481 6.44 -18.07 -21.21
N GLY A 482 7.02 -17.71 -22.36
CA GLY A 482 6.41 -16.76 -23.29
C GLY A 482 6.30 -15.35 -22.69
N ARG A 483 5.10 -14.76 -22.69
CA ARG A 483 4.88 -13.40 -22.16
C ARG A 483 4.96 -13.41 -20.64
N ALA A 484 5.96 -12.73 -20.08
CA ALA A 484 6.28 -12.79 -18.64
C ALA A 484 5.81 -11.59 -17.79
N THR A 485 4.73 -10.90 -18.20
CA THR A 485 4.24 -9.68 -17.51
C THR A 485 3.07 -9.95 -16.55
N GLN A 486 2.42 -11.11 -16.65
CA GLN A 486 1.25 -11.50 -15.86
C GLN A 486 1.35 -12.99 -15.58
N LEU A 487 1.88 -13.34 -14.42
CA LEU A 487 2.18 -14.72 -14.06
C LEU A 487 1.87 -14.94 -12.59
N ASP A 488 1.53 -16.19 -12.29
CA ASP A 488 1.62 -16.76 -10.96
C ASP A 488 2.78 -17.76 -10.98
N LYS A 489 3.67 -17.67 -9.99
CA LYS A 489 4.92 -18.45 -9.95
C LYS A 489 5.10 -19.05 -8.57
N GLU A 490 5.26 -20.36 -8.55
CA GLU A 490 5.66 -21.12 -7.37
C GLU A 490 7.01 -21.79 -7.67
N ALA A 491 7.93 -21.74 -6.72
CA ALA A 491 9.26 -22.30 -6.87
C ALA A 491 9.73 -22.89 -5.54
N GLU A 492 10.26 -24.11 -5.61
CA GLU A 492 10.91 -24.79 -4.50
C GLU A 492 12.42 -24.85 -4.77
N PHE A 493 13.22 -24.54 -3.75
CA PHE A 493 14.68 -24.57 -3.84
C PHE A 493 15.25 -25.54 -2.81
N ALA A 494 16.11 -26.46 -3.27
CA ALA A 494 16.87 -27.36 -2.41
C ALA A 494 18.35 -26.96 -2.44
N ILE A 495 18.95 -26.82 -1.25
CA ILE A 495 20.40 -26.60 -1.12
C ILE A 495 21.05 -27.96 -0.84
N GLU A 496 22.06 -28.31 -1.63
CA GLU A 496 22.84 -29.52 -1.40
C GLU A 496 23.45 -29.56 0.01
N THR A 497 23.32 -30.69 0.69
CA THR A 497 23.85 -30.87 2.05
C THR A 497 25.36 -30.64 2.11
N GLU A 498 26.09 -31.02 1.06
CA GLU A 498 27.53 -30.79 0.97
C GLU A 498 27.87 -29.29 0.87
N ALA A 499 27.11 -28.50 0.11
CA ALA A 499 27.31 -27.06 0.01
C ALA A 499 27.11 -26.37 1.36
N LEU A 500 26.08 -26.80 2.10
CA LEU A 500 25.82 -26.32 3.46
C LEU A 500 26.94 -26.68 4.44
N ALA A 501 27.51 -27.90 4.33
CA ALA A 501 28.61 -28.36 5.17
C ALA A 501 29.94 -27.64 4.86
N ARG A 502 30.20 -27.28 3.60
CA ARG A 502 31.40 -26.53 3.19
C ARG A 502 31.40 -25.08 3.68
N THR A 503 30.22 -24.52 3.97
CA THR A 503 30.09 -23.15 4.48
C THR A 503 30.32 -23.14 6.00
N ALA A 504 31.59 -23.05 6.41
CA ALA A 504 32.01 -23.06 7.81
C ALA A 504 32.06 -21.66 8.45
N GLU A 505 32.24 -20.62 7.65
CA GLU A 505 32.38 -19.25 8.14
C GLU A 505 31.02 -18.64 8.55
N ALA A 506 31.04 -17.89 9.65
CA ALA A 506 29.87 -17.17 10.12
C ALA A 506 29.66 -15.88 9.31
N ASP A 507 28.42 -15.67 8.88
CA ASP A 507 27.95 -14.43 8.25
C ASP A 507 26.86 -13.81 9.15
N VAL A 508 27.33 -13.00 10.09
CA VAL A 508 26.53 -12.38 11.16
C VAL A 508 26.06 -10.94 10.82
N GLY A 509 26.40 -10.43 9.63
CA GLY A 509 26.11 -9.05 9.23
C GLY A 509 25.08 -8.90 8.11
N TYR A 510 24.62 -10.00 7.50
CA TYR A 510 23.73 -9.92 6.35
C TYR A 510 22.39 -9.22 6.69
N ASN A 511 22.00 -8.30 5.80
CA ASN A 511 20.68 -7.66 5.80
C ASN A 511 20.34 -7.29 4.36
N CYS A 512 19.13 -7.62 3.90
CA CYS A 512 18.68 -7.31 2.54
C CYS A 512 18.93 -5.84 2.17
N SER A 513 18.63 -4.90 3.07
CA SER A 513 18.72 -3.45 2.81
C SER A 513 20.13 -2.91 2.61
N THR A 514 21.16 -3.62 3.07
CA THR A 514 22.58 -3.19 2.98
C THR A 514 23.46 -4.18 2.21
N SER A 515 22.89 -5.27 1.69
CA SER A 515 23.63 -6.39 1.08
C SER A 515 24.25 -6.10 -0.29
N GLY A 516 23.88 -5.01 -0.95
CA GLY A 516 24.17 -4.81 -2.38
C GLY A 516 23.25 -5.61 -3.31
N GLY A 517 22.20 -6.23 -2.77
CA GLY A 517 21.16 -6.92 -3.53
C GLY A 517 21.67 -8.20 -4.21
N ALA A 518 21.13 -8.51 -5.39
CA ALA A 518 21.46 -9.71 -6.15
C ALA A 518 22.94 -9.78 -6.60
N TYR A 519 23.70 -8.67 -6.52
CA TYR A 519 25.12 -8.64 -6.86
C TYR A 519 26.03 -8.99 -5.66
N GLY A 520 25.53 -8.87 -4.43
CA GLY A 520 26.24 -9.21 -3.20
C GLY A 520 26.35 -10.72 -3.00
N ARG A 521 27.32 -11.36 -3.67
CA ARG A 521 27.50 -12.81 -3.65
C ARG A 521 28.01 -13.31 -2.29
N GLY A 522 27.34 -14.31 -1.74
CA GLY A 522 27.75 -15.08 -0.59
C GLY A 522 27.83 -16.58 -0.91
N ALA A 523 28.13 -17.40 0.10
CA ALA A 523 28.30 -18.84 -0.07
C ALA A 523 26.98 -19.57 -0.36
N LEU A 524 25.88 -19.14 0.27
CA LEU A 524 24.54 -19.75 0.17
C LEU A 524 23.50 -18.72 -0.26
N GLY A 525 23.87 -17.89 -1.23
CA GLY A 525 22.98 -16.89 -1.81
C GLY A 525 23.73 -15.73 -2.47
N PRO A 526 23.00 -14.83 -3.14
CA PRO A 526 21.56 -14.87 -3.37
C PRO A 526 21.18 -15.94 -4.41
N PHE A 527 20.07 -16.66 -4.19
CA PHE A 527 19.45 -17.56 -5.18
C PHE A 527 17.93 -17.36 -5.20
N GLY A 528 17.31 -17.38 -6.37
CA GLY A 528 15.89 -17.08 -6.51
C GLY A 528 15.47 -16.77 -7.94
N LEU A 529 14.51 -15.86 -8.10
CA LEU A 529 13.90 -15.51 -9.38
C LEU A 529 14.27 -14.08 -9.80
N LEU A 530 14.61 -13.92 -11.08
CA LEU A 530 14.58 -12.62 -11.75
C LEU A 530 13.22 -12.45 -12.43
N VAL A 531 12.51 -11.38 -12.08
CA VAL A 531 11.18 -11.04 -12.60
C VAL A 531 11.20 -9.67 -13.24
N LEU A 532 10.25 -9.42 -14.16
CA LEU A 532 10.20 -8.19 -14.96
C LEU A 532 11.58 -7.81 -15.54
N ALA A 533 12.28 -8.82 -16.08
CA ALA A 533 13.65 -8.69 -16.54
C ALA A 533 13.73 -8.52 -18.06
N GLY A 534 14.58 -7.61 -18.52
CA GLY A 534 14.95 -7.46 -19.92
C GLY A 534 15.81 -8.63 -20.41
N GLN A 535 15.83 -8.90 -21.73
CA GLN A 535 16.60 -10.01 -22.29
C GLN A 535 18.11 -9.89 -22.04
N ASP A 536 18.62 -8.67 -21.98
CA ASP A 536 20.02 -8.36 -21.68
C ASP A 536 20.30 -8.15 -20.18
N LEU A 537 19.27 -8.32 -19.33
CA LEU A 537 19.30 -8.12 -17.88
C LEU A 537 19.75 -6.70 -17.46
N SER A 538 19.61 -5.72 -18.36
CA SER A 538 19.83 -4.30 -18.05
C SER A 538 18.81 -3.79 -17.00
N GLU A 539 17.57 -4.26 -17.10
CA GLU A 539 16.50 -4.08 -16.13
C GLU A 539 16.09 -5.44 -15.55
N GLN A 540 15.97 -5.53 -14.22
CA GLN A 540 15.53 -6.73 -13.50
C GLN A 540 15.12 -6.41 -12.06
N THR A 541 14.10 -7.12 -11.58
CA THR A 541 13.79 -7.21 -10.15
C THR A 541 14.16 -8.61 -9.66
N ALA A 542 14.96 -8.70 -8.61
CA ALA A 542 15.37 -9.99 -8.06
C ALA A 542 14.63 -10.30 -6.76
N VAL A 543 13.92 -11.43 -6.71
CA VAL A 543 13.31 -11.97 -5.49
C VAL A 543 14.09 -13.22 -5.10
N TYR A 544 14.79 -13.19 -3.98
CA TYR A 544 15.78 -14.22 -3.66
C TYR A 544 15.83 -14.58 -2.19
N PHE A 545 16.36 -15.77 -1.93
CA PHE A 545 16.76 -16.24 -0.62
C PHE A 545 18.27 -16.04 -0.41
N TYR A 546 18.64 -15.79 0.85
CA TYR A 546 20.03 -15.83 1.29
C TYR A 546 20.10 -16.54 2.64
N VAL A 547 20.94 -17.56 2.76
CA VAL A 547 21.11 -18.30 4.02
C VAL A 547 22.43 -17.89 4.67
N SER A 548 22.35 -17.26 5.84
CA SER A 548 23.53 -16.88 6.63
C SER A 548 23.73 -17.83 7.80
N ARG A 549 24.99 -18.05 8.20
CA ARG A 549 25.36 -18.87 9.35
C ARG A 549 25.76 -17.98 10.52
N GLY A 550 25.13 -18.17 11.67
CA GLY A 550 25.50 -17.51 12.92
C GLY A 550 26.81 -18.04 13.51
N THR A 551 27.39 -17.29 14.45
CA THR A 551 28.59 -17.71 15.20
C THR A 551 28.35 -18.94 16.08
N ASP A 552 27.09 -19.22 16.41
CA ASP A 552 26.62 -20.42 17.12
C ASP A 552 26.34 -21.61 16.17
N GLY A 553 26.60 -21.45 14.88
CA GLY A 553 26.32 -22.45 13.84
C GLY A 553 24.86 -22.50 13.39
N SER A 554 23.95 -21.72 14.00
CA SER A 554 22.55 -21.62 13.58
C SER A 554 22.44 -21.02 12.18
N LEU A 555 21.40 -21.41 11.44
CA LEU A 555 21.13 -20.87 10.11
C LEU A 555 20.01 -19.85 10.19
N ARG A 556 20.16 -18.75 9.44
CA ARG A 556 19.13 -17.73 9.26
C ARG A 556 18.84 -17.59 7.78
N THR A 557 17.57 -17.73 7.41
CA THR A 557 17.11 -17.52 6.04
C THR A 557 16.55 -16.13 5.91
N PHE A 558 17.06 -15.39 4.94
CA PHE A 558 16.57 -14.09 4.53
C PHE A 558 15.79 -14.23 3.22
N VAL A 559 14.67 -13.52 3.11
CA VAL A 559 13.92 -13.38 1.86
C VAL A 559 13.99 -11.91 1.45
N CYS A 560 14.55 -11.63 0.28
CA CYS A 560 14.79 -10.28 -0.20
C CYS A 560 14.10 -10.01 -1.53
N SER A 561 13.59 -8.79 -1.70
CA SER A 561 13.18 -8.19 -2.98
C SER A 561 14.12 -7.05 -3.28
N ASP A 562 14.95 -7.20 -4.31
CA ASP A 562 15.94 -6.23 -4.77
C ASP A 562 15.45 -5.49 -6.02
N GLU A 563 15.23 -4.20 -5.84
CA GLU A 563 14.74 -3.27 -6.85
C GLU A 563 15.85 -2.33 -7.34
N LEU A 564 17.12 -2.52 -6.98
CA LEU A 564 18.21 -1.60 -7.34
C LEU A 564 18.44 -1.46 -8.86
N ARG A 565 17.99 -2.45 -9.65
CA ARG A 565 18.10 -2.47 -11.13
C ARG A 565 16.75 -2.70 -11.82
N HIS A 566 15.62 -2.44 -11.16
CA HIS A 566 14.31 -2.72 -11.78
C HIS A 566 13.98 -1.83 -12.98
N ALA A 567 14.63 -0.67 -13.09
CA ALA A 567 14.49 0.22 -14.24
C ALA A 567 15.77 1.07 -14.43
N CYS A 568 16.18 1.29 -15.68
CA CYS A 568 17.23 2.24 -16.06
C CYS A 568 16.71 3.67 -15.97
N ARG A 569 16.30 4.08 -14.76
CA ARG A 569 15.69 5.38 -14.50
C ARG A 569 16.32 6.02 -13.27
N PRO A 570 16.89 7.23 -13.39
CA PRO A 570 17.24 7.97 -12.20
C PRO A 570 15.94 8.31 -11.47
N ARG A 571 15.76 7.81 -10.24
CA ARG A 571 14.76 8.25 -9.23
C ARG A 571 13.40 7.54 -9.15
N LEU A 572 13.31 6.26 -9.52
CA LEU A 572 12.34 5.41 -8.83
C LEU A 572 12.84 5.17 -7.39
N MET A 573 11.95 5.06 -6.40
CA MET A 573 12.38 4.75 -5.03
C MET A 573 12.88 3.30 -4.99
N THR A 574 14.17 3.11 -5.30
CA THR A 574 14.83 1.80 -5.30
C THR A 574 15.25 1.46 -3.87
N SER A 575 14.70 0.39 -3.29
CA SER A 575 15.20 -0.15 -2.03
C SER A 575 15.15 -1.67 -2.05
N SER A 576 16.16 -2.31 -1.48
CA SER A 576 16.09 -3.74 -1.19
C SER A 576 15.36 -3.95 0.13
N ARG A 577 14.35 -4.83 0.13
CA ARG A 577 13.45 -5.10 1.27
C ARG A 577 13.46 -6.58 1.60
N GLY A 578 13.21 -6.95 2.85
CA GLY A 578 13.15 -8.36 3.22
C GLY A 578 12.95 -8.63 4.71
N CYS A 579 12.81 -9.92 5.05
CA CYS A 579 12.61 -10.41 6.41
C CYS A 579 13.51 -11.62 6.72
N THR A 580 13.67 -11.95 8.02
CA THR A 580 14.44 -13.10 8.51
C THR A 580 13.52 -14.15 9.13
N GLY A 581 13.70 -15.43 8.78
CA GLY A 581 12.90 -16.54 9.31
C GLY A 581 12.81 -16.58 10.84
N ALA A 582 11.58 -16.77 11.35
CA ALA A 582 11.12 -17.00 12.74
C ALA A 582 11.58 -16.06 13.87
N ARG A 583 12.54 -15.14 13.63
CA ARG A 583 12.91 -14.05 14.54
C ARG A 583 13.26 -12.82 13.70
N CYS A 584 12.31 -11.90 13.57
CA CYS A 584 12.53 -10.62 12.90
C CYS A 584 13.02 -9.59 13.92
N ARG A 585 14.33 -9.38 14.04
CA ARG A 585 14.88 -8.21 14.74
C ARG A 585 15.18 -7.12 13.73
N CYS A 586 14.42 -6.03 13.74
CA CYS A 586 14.80 -4.81 13.05
C CYS A 586 15.95 -4.12 13.80
N SER A 587 17.13 -3.99 13.19
CA SER A 587 18.16 -3.05 13.68
C SER A 587 18.01 -1.72 12.93
N THR A 588 17.47 -0.71 13.61
CA THR A 588 17.56 0.67 13.15
C THR A 588 18.95 1.21 13.51
N ALA A 589 19.83 1.38 12.53
CA ALA A 589 21.07 2.11 12.73
C ALA A 589 20.74 3.60 12.91
N LYS A 590 20.73 4.08 14.15
CA LYS A 590 20.72 5.52 14.45
C LYS A 590 22.02 6.12 13.88
N ARG A 591 21.92 6.94 12.83
CA ARG A 591 22.96 7.95 12.55
C ARG A 591 22.86 9.01 13.64
N SER A 592 23.75 8.95 14.64
CA SER A 592 24.05 10.13 15.45
C SER A 592 24.71 11.16 14.54
N ARG A 593 24.30 12.42 14.69
CA ARG A 593 24.94 13.59 14.06
C ARG A 593 26.42 13.69 14.39
#